data_AF-A0A9P9G552-F1
#
_entry.id   AF-A0A9P9G552-F1
#
_cell.length_a   1.000
_cell.length_b   1.000
_cell.length_c   1.000
_cell.angle_alpha   90.00
_cell.angle_beta   90.00
_cell.angle_gamma   90.00
#
_symmetry.space_group_name_H-M   'P 1'
#
loop_
_entity.id
_entity.type
_entity.pdbx_description
1 polymer ?
#
loop_
_entity_poly.entity_id
_entity_poly.type
_entity_poly.pdbx_seq_one_letter_code
_entity_poly.pdbx_strand_id
1 'polypeptide(L)'
;MNLVHCVPIRKGMLLQRPGIANITPHDQYSSSIGVLGCKIDNNRVAYWPGSVGCDEICVRVYNEDRSVHLLRIDTSGGAYDISYDAWNYLAFGKSAVEEPHAGGGIDMNYDVVHASECRHLLHDGKLPLSASNSMNYVASCISQPASWVAQNYVLYNINDQLCKFGLDEECRLDLAISNQPSCPSPLGIVTPLDYKVENIQYGTGKRVPA
;
A
#
# COMPACT_ATOMS: atom_id res chain seq x y z
N MET A 1 -6.73 53.92 -8.08
CA MET A 1 -6.17 52.69 -8.70
C MET A 1 -5.85 51.72 -7.58
N ASN A 2 -6.81 50.88 -7.20
CA ASN A 2 -6.60 49.82 -6.21
C ASN A 2 -6.49 48.50 -6.96
N LEU A 3 -5.26 47.99 -7.07
CA LEU A 3 -4.95 46.66 -7.58
C LEU A 3 -5.44 45.62 -6.58
N VAL A 4 -6.58 45.01 -6.88
CA VAL A 4 -7.04 43.79 -6.22
C VAL A 4 -6.06 42.68 -6.62
N HIS A 5 -5.19 42.27 -5.71
CA HIS A 5 -4.40 41.05 -5.88
C HIS A 5 -5.35 39.85 -5.76
N CYS A 6 -5.77 39.31 -6.90
CA CYS A 6 -6.30 37.94 -6.96
C CYS A 6 -5.15 36.98 -6.65
N VAL A 7 -5.10 36.49 -5.41
CA VAL A 7 -4.33 35.29 -5.07
C VAL A 7 -4.99 34.11 -5.80
N PRO A 8 -4.26 33.34 -6.65
CA PRO A 8 -4.83 32.16 -7.26
C PRO A 8 -5.03 31.10 -6.17
N ILE A 9 -6.29 30.74 -5.90
CA ILE A 9 -6.65 29.55 -5.14
C ILE A 9 -6.05 28.36 -5.89
N ARG A 10 -5.10 27.64 -5.27
CA ARG A 10 -4.57 26.38 -5.81
C ARG A 10 -5.74 25.40 -5.93
N LYS A 11 -6.21 25.14 -7.16
CA LYS A 11 -7.01 23.95 -7.48
C LYS A 11 -6.10 22.74 -7.36
N GLY A 12 -6.08 22.12 -6.18
CA GLY A 12 -5.27 20.94 -5.91
C GLY A 12 -5.70 20.29 -4.61
N MET A 13 -6.98 19.96 -4.47
CA MET A 13 -7.48 19.16 -3.36
C MET A 13 -8.87 18.63 -3.73
N LEU A 14 -8.93 17.45 -4.35
CA LEU A 14 -10.13 16.60 -4.45
C LEU A 14 -9.69 15.21 -4.95
N LEU A 15 -8.93 14.51 -4.11
CA LEU A 15 -8.90 13.04 -4.11
C LEU A 15 -9.81 12.61 -2.96
N GLN A 16 -11.10 12.90 -3.04
CA GLN A 16 -12.10 12.19 -2.24
C GLN A 16 -13.12 11.67 -3.23
N ARG A 17 -13.01 10.38 -3.52
CA ARG A 17 -13.93 9.66 -4.41
C ARG A 17 -14.70 8.68 -3.55
N PRO A 18 -15.89 9.07 -3.07
CA PRO A 18 -16.72 8.19 -2.25
C PRO A 18 -17.29 7.06 -3.10
N GLY A 19 -17.43 5.89 -2.50
CA GLY A 19 -18.06 4.72 -3.09
C GLY A 19 -18.56 3.75 -2.04
N ILE A 20 -19.35 2.78 -2.51
CA ILE A 20 -19.77 1.61 -1.73
C ILE A 20 -19.30 0.38 -2.48
N ALA A 21 -18.73 -0.58 -1.76
CA ALA A 21 -18.33 -1.86 -2.32
C ALA A 21 -18.67 -3.00 -1.37
N ASN A 22 -18.86 -4.18 -1.93
CA ASN A 22 -18.96 -5.42 -1.17
C ASN A 22 -17.53 -5.84 -0.78
N ILE A 23 -17.13 -5.56 0.46
CA ILE A 23 -15.74 -5.72 0.93
C ILE A 23 -15.54 -7.05 1.63
N THR A 24 -14.55 -7.81 1.18
CA THR A 24 -14.21 -9.17 1.62
C THR A 24 -12.89 -9.24 2.39
N PRO A 25 -12.73 -10.21 3.31
CA PRO A 25 -11.47 -10.41 4.01
C PRO A 25 -10.44 -11.14 3.13
N HIS A 26 -9.20 -10.66 3.15
CA HIS A 26 -8.04 -11.29 2.51
C HIS A 26 -6.97 -11.58 3.57
N ASP A 27 -6.62 -12.86 3.78
CA ASP A 27 -5.69 -13.25 4.84
C ASP A 27 -4.22 -13.28 4.39
N GLN A 28 -3.95 -13.36 3.08
CA GLN A 28 -2.59 -13.42 2.55
C GLN A 28 -2.06 -12.04 2.14
N TYR A 29 -0.86 -11.66 2.60
CA TYR A 29 -0.22 -10.45 2.11
C TYR A 29 0.32 -10.63 0.68
N SER A 30 0.03 -9.64 -0.17
CA SER A 30 0.61 -9.50 -1.51
C SER A 30 0.60 -8.04 -1.98
N SER A 31 1.39 -7.76 -3.01
CA SER A 31 1.51 -6.46 -3.66
C SER A 31 1.96 -6.60 -5.13
N SER A 32 1.04 -6.35 -6.06
CA SER A 32 1.32 -6.30 -7.50
C SER A 32 2.31 -5.21 -7.93
N ILE A 33 2.56 -4.21 -7.09
CA ILE A 33 3.54 -3.13 -7.36
C ILE A 33 4.86 -3.33 -6.61
N GLY A 34 5.01 -4.43 -5.86
CA GLY A 34 6.25 -4.78 -5.18
C GLY A 34 6.52 -4.00 -3.89
N VAL A 35 5.47 -3.60 -3.15
CA VAL A 35 5.62 -3.05 -1.81
C VAL A 35 6.10 -4.12 -0.83
N LEU A 36 7.04 -3.75 0.03
CA LEU A 36 7.68 -4.67 0.97
C LEU A 36 6.85 -4.79 2.25
N GLY A 37 6.29 -5.98 2.50
CA GLY A 37 5.42 -6.26 3.64
C GLY A 37 6.12 -6.10 4.99
N CYS A 38 7.44 -6.29 5.04
CA CYS A 38 8.24 -6.08 6.26
C CYS A 38 8.48 -4.60 6.60
N LYS A 39 8.09 -3.66 5.72
CA LYS A 39 8.30 -2.22 5.86
C LYS A 39 6.98 -1.44 5.97
N ILE A 40 5.85 -2.13 6.12
CA ILE A 40 4.52 -1.51 6.27
C ILE A 40 3.70 -2.25 7.34
N ASP A 41 2.57 -1.66 7.74
CA ASP A 41 1.53 -2.44 8.43
C ASP A 41 0.76 -3.29 7.42
N ASN A 42 1.12 -4.57 7.32
CA ASN A 42 0.48 -5.51 6.41
C ASN A 42 -0.95 -5.93 6.83
N ASN A 43 -1.43 -5.49 8.00
CA ASN A 43 -2.83 -5.63 8.45
C ASN A 43 -3.70 -4.44 8.02
N ARG A 44 -3.16 -3.55 7.18
CA ARG A 44 -3.82 -2.35 6.65
C ARG A 44 -3.62 -2.22 5.14
N VAL A 45 -3.99 -3.27 4.40
CA VAL A 45 -3.82 -3.35 2.94
C VAL A 45 -5.16 -3.53 2.25
N ALA A 46 -5.33 -2.91 1.08
CA ALA A 46 -6.45 -3.07 0.17
C ALA A 46 -6.00 -3.71 -1.15
N TYR A 47 -6.76 -4.71 -1.60
CA TYR A 47 -6.59 -5.48 -2.83
C TYR A 47 -7.81 -5.18 -3.71
N TRP A 48 -7.70 -4.17 -4.55
CA TRP A 48 -8.85 -3.63 -5.28
C TRP A 48 -8.85 -3.99 -6.76
N PRO A 49 -10.00 -3.87 -7.44
CA PRO A 49 -10.03 -4.05 -8.88
C PRO A 49 -9.23 -2.96 -9.59
N GLY A 50 -8.66 -3.32 -10.74
CA GLY A 50 -7.92 -2.40 -11.60
C GLY A 50 -6.50 -2.09 -11.10
N SER A 51 -5.75 -1.33 -11.89
CA SER A 51 -4.36 -1.03 -11.59
C SER A 51 -4.19 -0.08 -10.41
N VAL A 52 -3.10 -0.25 -9.66
CA VAL A 52 -2.67 0.69 -8.63
C VAL A 52 -2.15 1.97 -9.28
N GLY A 53 -2.69 3.12 -8.87
CA GLY A 53 -2.27 4.44 -9.37
C GLY A 53 -1.08 5.03 -8.61
N CYS A 54 -0.61 6.21 -9.03
CA CYS A 54 0.53 6.90 -8.42
C CYS A 54 0.12 7.94 -7.33
N ASP A 55 -1.17 8.27 -7.25
CA ASP A 55 -1.75 9.14 -6.21
C ASP A 55 -2.80 8.42 -5.35
N GLU A 56 -3.41 7.38 -5.89
CA GLU A 56 -4.57 6.68 -5.32
C GLU A 56 -4.16 5.45 -4.49
N ILE A 57 -3.06 5.54 -3.75
CA ILE A 57 -2.52 4.43 -2.95
C ILE A 57 -3.09 4.38 -1.53
N CYS A 58 -3.89 5.38 -1.12
CA CYS A 58 -4.47 5.44 0.21
C CYS A 58 -5.99 5.49 0.12
N VAL A 59 -6.63 4.65 0.93
CA VAL A 59 -8.07 4.48 0.92
C VAL A 59 -8.56 4.48 2.36
N ARG A 60 -9.63 5.21 2.62
CA ARG A 60 -10.33 5.14 3.90
C ARG A 60 -11.55 4.28 3.72
N VAL A 61 -11.61 3.15 4.42
CA VAL A 61 -12.80 2.29 4.44
C VAL A 61 -13.51 2.49 5.77
N TYR A 62 -14.83 2.56 5.74
CA TYR A 62 -15.63 2.76 6.93
C TYR A 62 -16.96 2.02 6.88
N ASN A 63 -17.36 1.56 8.06
CA ASN A 63 -18.60 0.86 8.32
C ASN A 63 -19.17 1.37 9.64
N GLU A 64 -20.38 1.91 9.60
CA GLU A 64 -21.01 2.59 10.73
C GLU A 64 -20.09 3.70 11.31
N ASP A 65 -19.73 3.61 12.59
CA ASP A 65 -18.87 4.54 13.32
C ASP A 65 -17.37 4.19 13.24
N ARG A 66 -17.01 3.09 12.56
CA ARG A 66 -15.64 2.58 12.48
C ARG A 66 -15.01 2.89 11.13
N SER A 67 -13.75 3.29 11.15
CA SER A 67 -12.98 3.54 9.92
C SER A 67 -11.51 3.16 10.07
N VAL A 68 -10.88 2.77 8.96
CA VAL A 68 -9.44 2.55 8.86
C VAL A 68 -8.90 3.13 7.55
N HIS A 69 -7.63 3.52 7.57
CA HIS A 69 -6.87 3.79 6.36
C HIS A 69 -6.16 2.51 5.92
N LEU A 70 -6.11 2.28 4.61
CA LEU A 70 -5.49 1.10 4.00
C LEU A 70 -4.64 1.51 2.80
N LEU A 71 -3.53 0.81 2.61
CA LEU A 71 -2.68 0.93 1.44
C LEU A 71 -3.27 0.11 0.29
N ARG A 72 -3.70 0.77 -0.79
CA ARG A 72 -4.09 0.13 -2.05
C ARG A 72 -2.85 -0.13 -2.88
N ILE A 73 -2.24 -1.28 -2.64
CA ILE A 73 -0.94 -1.67 -3.21
C ILE A 73 -1.00 -3.00 -3.95
N ASP A 74 -2.21 -3.56 -4.07
CA ASP A 74 -2.43 -4.77 -4.83
C ASP A 74 -3.72 -4.71 -5.66
N THR A 75 -3.78 -5.60 -6.63
CA THR A 75 -4.92 -5.77 -7.52
C THR A 75 -5.62 -7.08 -7.23
N SER A 76 -6.94 -7.05 -7.22
CA SER A 76 -7.76 -8.25 -7.24
C SER A 76 -8.26 -8.55 -8.66
N GLY A 77 -8.75 -9.77 -8.89
CA GLY A 77 -9.44 -10.16 -10.13
C GLY A 77 -10.85 -9.57 -10.30
N GLY A 78 -11.21 -8.53 -9.53
CA GLY A 78 -12.54 -7.89 -9.57
C GLY A 78 -13.23 -7.72 -8.21
N ALA A 79 -12.63 -8.23 -7.13
CA ALA A 79 -13.14 -8.12 -5.77
C ALA A 79 -12.62 -6.87 -5.04
N TYR A 80 -13.32 -6.40 -4.02
CA TYR A 80 -12.81 -5.33 -3.16
C TYR A 80 -12.34 -5.96 -1.86
N ASP A 81 -11.16 -6.57 -1.85
CA ASP A 81 -10.65 -7.21 -0.65
C ASP A 81 -9.82 -6.25 0.20
N ILE A 82 -9.80 -6.49 1.50
CA ILE A 82 -8.90 -5.82 2.44
C ILE A 82 -8.30 -6.86 3.39
N SER A 83 -7.15 -6.55 3.96
CA SER A 83 -6.49 -7.40 4.97
C SER A 83 -7.49 -7.86 6.03
N TYR A 84 -7.46 -9.15 6.37
CA TYR A 84 -8.46 -9.79 7.24
C TYR A 84 -8.67 -9.06 8.57
N ASP A 85 -7.59 -8.55 9.19
CA ASP A 85 -7.72 -7.73 10.41
C ASP A 85 -8.56 -6.48 10.22
N ALA A 86 -8.35 -5.74 9.13
CA ALA A 86 -9.09 -4.53 8.82
C ALA A 86 -10.57 -4.84 8.60
N TRP A 87 -10.87 -5.90 7.85
CA TRP A 87 -12.24 -6.36 7.64
C TRP A 87 -12.92 -6.74 8.96
N ASN A 88 -12.23 -7.51 9.82
CA ASN A 88 -12.76 -7.94 11.11
C ASN A 88 -13.02 -6.76 12.05
N TYR A 89 -12.11 -5.79 12.08
CA TYR A 89 -12.28 -4.57 12.88
C TYR A 89 -13.47 -3.73 12.38
N LEU A 90 -13.58 -3.51 11.07
CA LEU A 90 -14.68 -2.75 10.49
C LEU A 90 -16.04 -3.42 10.69
N ALA A 91 -16.10 -4.75 10.65
CA ALA A 91 -17.33 -5.52 10.80
C ALA A 91 -17.73 -5.70 12.28
N PHE A 92 -16.78 -6.05 13.15
CA PHE A 92 -17.04 -6.50 14.54
C PHE A 92 -16.38 -5.65 15.63
N GLY A 93 -15.53 -4.69 15.27
CA GLY A 93 -14.91 -3.75 16.21
C GLY A 93 -13.69 -4.32 16.92
N LYS A 94 -13.23 -5.51 16.50
CA LYS A 94 -12.13 -6.26 17.11
C LYS A 94 -11.11 -6.67 16.07
N SER A 95 -9.84 -6.72 16.47
CA SER A 95 -8.79 -7.31 15.64
C SER A 95 -9.11 -8.77 15.34
N ALA A 96 -8.75 -9.25 14.15
CA ALA A 96 -8.88 -10.67 13.81
C ALA A 96 -7.99 -11.57 14.68
N VAL A 97 -6.92 -11.04 15.28
CA VAL A 97 -6.09 -11.78 16.25
C VAL A 97 -6.81 -11.95 17.59
N GLU A 98 -7.58 -10.95 18.01
CA GLU A 98 -8.28 -10.95 19.31
C GLU A 98 -9.56 -11.78 19.25
N GLU A 99 -10.39 -11.53 18.24
CA GLU A 99 -11.69 -12.18 18.07
C GLU A 99 -11.93 -12.44 16.58
N PRO A 100 -11.41 -13.56 16.04
CA PRO A 100 -11.54 -13.88 14.63
C PRO A 100 -12.99 -14.25 14.28
N HIS A 101 -13.55 -13.59 13.28
CA HIS A 101 -14.84 -13.94 12.67
C HIS A 101 -14.66 -14.47 11.26
N ALA A 102 -15.49 -15.43 10.88
CA ALA A 102 -15.60 -15.88 9.49
C ALA A 102 -16.86 -15.27 8.86
N GLY A 103 -16.76 -14.83 7.61
CA GLY A 103 -17.84 -14.30 6.81
C GLY A 103 -17.46 -14.14 5.34
N GLY A 104 -18.08 -13.16 4.69
CA GLY A 104 -17.83 -12.83 3.29
C GLY A 104 -17.96 -11.34 3.09
N GLY A 105 -18.45 -10.94 1.92
CA GLY A 105 -18.56 -9.54 1.57
C GLY A 105 -19.58 -8.79 2.42
N ILE A 106 -19.18 -7.64 2.93
CA ILE A 106 -20.05 -6.68 3.64
C ILE A 106 -20.04 -5.38 2.85
N ASP A 107 -21.22 -4.82 2.59
CA ASP A 107 -21.30 -3.52 1.92
C ASP A 107 -20.78 -2.42 2.85
N MET A 108 -19.64 -1.86 2.49
CA MET A 108 -18.96 -0.82 3.25
C MET A 108 -18.70 0.40 2.36
N ASN A 109 -18.61 1.56 3.00
CA ASN A 109 -18.25 2.79 2.30
C ASN A 109 -16.74 2.91 2.22
N TYR A 110 -16.25 3.55 1.17
CA TYR A 110 -14.85 3.93 1.06
C TYR A 110 -14.68 5.29 0.42
N ASP A 111 -13.56 5.93 0.72
CA ASP A 111 -13.05 7.10 0.00
C ASP A 111 -11.63 6.80 -0.45
N VAL A 112 -11.34 7.01 -1.74
CA VAL A 112 -9.94 7.21 -2.16
C VAL A 112 -9.52 8.56 -1.61
N VAL A 113 -8.50 8.60 -0.76
CA VAL A 113 -8.01 9.81 -0.08
C VAL A 113 -6.58 10.14 -0.51
N HIS A 114 -6.08 11.32 -0.15
CA HIS A 114 -4.71 11.68 -0.46
C HIS A 114 -3.72 10.73 0.23
N ALA A 115 -2.67 10.30 -0.48
CA ALA A 115 -1.71 9.30 -0.02
C ALA A 115 -1.05 9.62 1.36
N SER A 116 -0.92 10.91 1.71
CA SER A 116 -0.37 11.33 3.00
C SER A 116 -1.20 10.87 4.22
N GLU A 117 -2.49 10.60 4.06
CA GLU A 117 -3.35 10.07 5.13
C GLU A 117 -2.85 8.68 5.59
N CYS A 118 -2.25 7.89 4.69
CA CYS A 118 -1.66 6.59 4.98
C CYS A 118 -0.19 6.65 5.40
N ARG A 119 0.39 7.84 5.62
CA ARG A 119 1.83 7.98 5.95
C ARG A 119 2.23 7.20 7.20
N HIS A 120 1.30 7.04 8.16
CA HIS A 120 1.51 6.27 9.38
C HIS A 120 1.60 4.75 9.17
N LEU A 121 1.20 4.25 7.99
CA LEU A 121 1.30 2.84 7.59
C LEU A 121 2.64 2.52 6.91
N LEU A 122 3.47 3.53 6.65
CA LEU A 122 4.67 3.45 5.84
C LEU A 122 5.93 3.66 6.69
N HIS A 123 6.98 2.87 6.43
CA HIS A 123 8.30 3.11 7.02
C HIS A 123 8.86 4.47 6.56
N ASP A 124 9.24 5.32 7.52
CA ASP A 124 9.70 6.71 7.32
C ASP A 124 8.74 7.59 6.48
N GLY A 125 7.48 7.16 6.35
CA GLY A 125 6.48 7.85 5.56
C GLY A 125 6.70 7.81 4.05
N LYS A 126 7.53 6.90 3.54
CA LYS A 126 7.77 6.67 2.10
C LYS A 126 7.27 5.29 1.69
N LEU A 127 6.84 5.13 0.44
CA LEU A 127 6.40 3.84 -0.11
C LEU A 127 7.62 2.91 -0.32
N PRO A 128 7.76 1.82 0.45
CA PRO A 128 8.93 0.95 0.38
C PRO A 128 8.74 -0.11 -0.70
N LEU A 129 9.55 -0.04 -1.75
CA LEU A 129 9.41 -0.88 -2.94
C LEU A 129 10.65 -1.75 -3.17
N SER A 130 10.44 -2.96 -3.68
CA SER A 130 11.51 -3.84 -4.14
C SER A 130 12.22 -3.24 -5.36
N ALA A 131 13.52 -3.00 -5.27
CA ALA A 131 14.32 -2.47 -6.36
C ALA A 131 14.34 -3.40 -7.59
N SER A 132 14.28 -4.72 -7.39
CA SER A 132 14.30 -5.70 -8.48
C SER A 132 12.94 -5.93 -9.12
N ASN A 133 11.82 -5.70 -8.40
CA ASN A 133 10.50 -6.14 -8.83
C ASN A 133 9.42 -5.05 -8.95
N SER A 134 9.74 -3.78 -8.67
CA SER A 134 8.76 -2.67 -8.75
C SER A 134 8.94 -1.73 -9.96
N MET A 135 9.95 -1.97 -10.80
CA MET A 135 10.46 -0.96 -11.75
C MET A 135 9.44 -0.48 -12.79
N ASN A 136 8.53 -1.34 -13.25
CA ASN A 136 7.47 -0.93 -14.17
C ASN A 136 6.53 0.10 -13.53
N TYR A 137 6.18 -0.11 -12.26
CA TYR A 137 5.33 0.81 -11.51
C TYR A 137 6.07 2.13 -11.21
N VAL A 138 7.31 2.03 -10.70
CA VAL A 138 8.13 3.21 -10.36
C VAL A 138 8.38 4.09 -11.60
N ALA A 139 8.75 3.49 -12.74
CA ALA A 139 8.96 4.24 -13.96
C ALA A 139 7.68 4.93 -14.45
N SER A 140 6.53 4.25 -14.35
CA SER A 140 5.22 4.83 -14.68
C SER A 140 4.91 6.04 -13.78
N CYS A 141 5.20 5.96 -12.48
CA CYS A 141 4.96 7.08 -11.57
C CYS A 141 5.95 8.22 -11.75
N ILE A 142 7.23 7.96 -12.00
CA ILE A 142 8.22 9.02 -12.31
C ILE A 142 7.84 9.79 -13.57
N SER A 143 7.19 9.14 -14.55
CA SER A 143 6.65 9.83 -15.74
C SER A 143 5.52 10.81 -15.41
N GLN A 144 4.96 10.72 -14.19
CA GLN A 144 3.98 11.62 -13.60
C GLN A 144 4.61 12.34 -12.39
N PRO A 145 5.55 13.29 -12.60
CA PRO A 145 6.41 13.83 -11.54
C PRO A 145 5.66 14.59 -10.43
N ALA A 146 4.42 15.00 -10.71
CA ALA A 146 3.55 15.65 -9.73
C ALA A 146 2.85 14.64 -8.79
N SER A 147 2.87 13.34 -9.11
CA SER A 147 2.22 12.32 -8.29
C SER A 147 2.92 12.12 -6.96
N TRP A 148 2.17 11.73 -5.94
CA TRP A 148 2.68 11.51 -4.60
C TRP A 148 3.77 10.44 -4.59
N VAL A 149 3.54 9.31 -5.28
CA VAL A 149 4.50 8.20 -5.31
C VAL A 149 5.82 8.61 -5.94
N ALA A 150 5.82 9.37 -7.05
CA ALA A 150 7.04 9.86 -7.67
C ALA A 150 7.92 10.70 -6.73
N GLN A 151 7.30 11.34 -5.74
CA GLN A 151 7.98 12.20 -4.77
C GLN A 151 8.29 11.50 -3.44
N ASN A 152 7.66 10.34 -3.17
CA ASN A 152 7.65 9.73 -1.83
C ASN A 152 7.83 8.20 -1.87
N TYR A 153 8.64 7.68 -2.79
CA TYR A 153 9.04 6.26 -2.79
C TYR A 153 10.48 6.08 -2.26
N VAL A 154 10.80 4.85 -1.89
CA VAL A 154 12.16 4.39 -1.62
C VAL A 154 12.32 2.98 -2.18
N LEU A 155 13.46 2.69 -2.78
CA LEU A 155 13.79 1.36 -3.30
C LEU A 155 14.73 0.66 -2.34
N TYR A 156 14.46 -0.60 -2.05
CA TYR A 156 15.35 -1.46 -1.28
C TYR A 156 15.86 -2.62 -2.11
N ASN A 157 17.10 -3.07 -1.88
CA ASN A 157 17.65 -4.28 -2.50
C ASN A 157 17.08 -5.58 -1.88
N ILE A 158 15.76 -5.61 -1.68
CA ILE A 158 15.00 -6.75 -1.20
C ILE A 158 14.22 -7.32 -2.39
N ASN A 159 14.37 -8.61 -2.63
CA ASN A 159 13.95 -9.25 -3.86
C ASN A 159 12.47 -9.59 -3.90
N ASP A 160 11.81 -9.77 -2.77
CA ASP A 160 10.42 -10.20 -2.75
C ASP A 160 9.60 -9.40 -1.77
N GLN A 161 8.31 -9.26 -2.07
CA GLN A 161 7.36 -8.54 -1.24
C GLN A 161 7.22 -9.12 0.18
N LEU A 162 7.58 -10.39 0.37
CA LEU A 162 7.56 -11.06 1.68
C LEU A 162 8.88 -10.88 2.44
N CYS A 163 9.84 -10.17 1.86
CA CYS A 163 11.16 -9.88 2.41
C CYS A 163 11.95 -11.14 2.80
N LYS A 164 11.83 -12.22 2.04
CA LYS A 164 12.56 -13.49 2.28
C LYS A 164 14.01 -13.40 1.85
N PHE A 165 14.30 -12.65 0.79
CA PHE A 165 15.63 -12.58 0.18
C PHE A 165 16.05 -11.15 -0.16
N GLY A 166 17.33 -10.85 -0.02
CA GLY A 166 17.91 -9.56 -0.36
C GLY A 166 18.88 -9.04 0.69
N LEU A 167 19.13 -7.74 0.62
CA LEU A 167 19.80 -6.96 1.66
C LEU A 167 18.96 -5.72 1.94
N ASP A 168 18.84 -5.38 3.22
CA ASP A 168 18.13 -4.17 3.63
C ASP A 168 18.99 -2.93 3.45
N GLU A 169 19.17 -2.54 2.19
CA GLU A 169 19.93 -1.39 1.75
C GLU A 169 19.11 -0.58 0.75
N GLU A 170 19.16 0.75 0.86
CA GLU A 170 18.49 1.63 -0.07
C GLU A 170 19.22 1.67 -1.42
N CYS A 171 18.44 1.64 -2.49
CA CYS A 171 18.92 1.80 -3.86
C CYS A 171 18.54 3.17 -4.42
N ARG A 172 19.35 3.67 -5.34
CA ARG A 172 19.09 4.91 -6.09
C ARG A 172 18.68 4.59 -7.52
N LEU A 173 17.78 5.39 -8.06
CA LEU A 173 17.33 5.27 -9.44
C LEU A 173 17.52 6.60 -10.16
N ASP A 174 18.16 6.53 -11.33
CA ASP A 174 18.20 7.61 -12.30
C ASP A 174 17.85 7.06 -13.68
N LEU A 175 16.59 7.28 -14.09
CA LEU A 175 16.06 6.80 -15.36
C LEU A 175 16.69 7.49 -16.59
N ALA A 176 17.43 8.58 -16.41
CA ALA A 176 18.22 9.18 -17.49
C ALA A 176 19.51 8.39 -17.76
N ILE A 177 19.97 7.59 -16.79
CA ILE A 177 21.20 6.78 -16.87
C ILE A 177 20.87 5.30 -17.11
N SER A 178 19.92 4.75 -16.36
CA SER A 178 19.62 3.31 -16.38
C SER A 178 18.17 3.03 -15.99
N ASN A 179 17.59 1.98 -16.57
CA ASN A 179 16.30 1.43 -16.13
C ASN A 179 16.43 0.49 -14.92
N GLN A 180 17.65 0.27 -14.41
CA GLN A 180 17.92 -0.53 -13.23
C GLN A 180 18.41 0.35 -12.06
N PRO A 181 17.90 0.13 -10.84
CA PRO A 181 18.42 0.81 -9.65
C PRO A 181 19.87 0.44 -9.36
N SER A 182 20.64 1.41 -8.86
CA SER A 182 21.97 1.21 -8.32
C SER A 182 21.88 1.00 -6.81
N CYS A 183 22.33 -0.16 -6.34
CA CYS A 183 22.36 -0.53 -4.93
C CYS A 183 23.82 -0.71 -4.46
N PRO A 184 24.12 -0.61 -3.16
CA PRO A 184 25.47 -0.87 -2.63
C PRO A 184 25.99 -2.27 -2.93
N SER A 185 25.11 -3.27 -2.89
CA SER A 185 25.39 -4.65 -3.27
C SER A 185 24.75 -4.98 -4.63
N PRO A 186 25.13 -6.09 -5.29
CA PRO A 186 24.50 -6.48 -6.55
C PRO A 186 22.97 -6.53 -6.43
N LEU A 187 22.28 -5.90 -7.38
CA LEU A 187 20.83 -5.94 -7.47
C LEU A 187 20.36 -7.40 -7.66
N GLY A 188 19.31 -7.81 -6.95
CA GLY A 188 18.76 -9.15 -7.09
C GLY A 188 19.49 -10.20 -6.24
N ILE A 189 20.31 -9.79 -5.27
CA ILE A 189 21.01 -10.72 -4.37
C ILE A 189 20.01 -11.57 -3.56
N VAL A 190 20.23 -12.87 -3.46
CA VAL A 190 19.30 -13.83 -2.82
C VAL A 190 19.70 -14.22 -1.40
N THR A 191 20.40 -13.34 -0.69
CA THR A 191 20.76 -13.57 0.71
C THR A 191 19.50 -13.71 1.56
N PRO A 192 19.34 -14.79 2.36
CA PRO A 192 18.19 -14.91 3.25
C PRO A 192 18.12 -13.77 4.26
N LEU A 193 16.93 -13.22 4.45
CA LEU A 193 16.62 -12.19 5.46
C LEU A 193 15.80 -12.80 6.60
N ASP A 194 15.97 -12.28 7.81
CA ASP A 194 15.19 -12.67 9.00
C ASP A 194 14.03 -11.69 9.26
N TYR A 195 13.35 -11.28 8.19
CA TYR A 195 12.12 -10.50 8.30
C TYR A 195 10.90 -11.42 8.43
N LYS A 196 9.95 -10.99 9.26
CA LYS A 196 8.70 -11.72 9.50
C LYS A 196 7.54 -10.93 8.93
N VAL A 197 7.10 -11.32 7.73
CA VAL A 197 5.80 -10.93 7.22
C VAL A 197 4.81 -12.00 7.65
N GLU A 198 3.79 -11.61 8.40
CA GLU A 198 2.82 -12.54 8.98
C GLU A 198 1.42 -12.28 8.42
N ASN A 199 0.74 -13.36 8.10
CA ASN A 199 -0.68 -13.38 7.81
C ASN A 199 -1.46 -13.73 9.09
N ILE A 200 -2.70 -13.27 9.20
CA ILE A 200 -3.63 -13.78 10.22
C ILE A 200 -4.46 -14.85 9.52
N GLN A 201 -4.23 -16.12 9.86
CA GLN A 201 -4.96 -17.23 9.26
C GLN A 201 -6.47 -17.04 9.46
N TYR A 202 -7.19 -17.10 8.35
CA TYR A 202 -8.62 -16.81 8.31
C TYR A 202 -9.43 -17.64 9.30
N GLY A 203 -10.30 -16.98 10.08
CA GLY A 203 -11.19 -17.62 11.04
C GLY A 203 -10.52 -18.18 12.29
N THR A 204 -9.20 -18.08 12.45
CA THR A 204 -8.49 -18.67 13.61
C THR A 204 -7.76 -17.66 14.49
N GLY A 205 -7.47 -16.46 13.97
CA GLY A 205 -6.70 -15.43 14.66
C GLY A 205 -5.21 -15.75 14.83
N LYS A 206 -4.75 -16.89 14.29
CA LYS A 206 -3.35 -17.31 14.40
C LYS A 206 -2.48 -16.54 13.42
N ARG A 207 -1.39 -15.97 13.91
CA ARG A 207 -0.31 -15.44 13.07
C ARG A 207 0.46 -16.59 12.46
N VAL A 208 0.60 -16.57 11.13
CA VAL A 208 1.35 -17.56 10.35
C VAL A 208 2.28 -16.85 9.38
N PRO A 209 3.46 -17.42 9.06
CA PRO A 209 4.32 -16.85 8.03
C PRO A 209 3.59 -16.69 6.70
N ALA A 210 3.85 -15.59 6.00
CA ALA A 210 3.35 -15.33 4.65
C ALA A 210 4.14 -16.07 3.56
#